data_AF-A0A6L8GJS4-F1
#
_entry.id   AF-A0A6L8GJS4-F1
#
_cell.length_a   1.000
_cell.length_b   1.000
_cell.length_c   1.000
_cell.angle_alpha   90.00
_cell.angle_beta   90.00
_cell.angle_gamma   90.00
#
_symmetry.space_group_name_H-M   'P 1'
#
loop_
_entity.id
_entity.type
_entity.pdbx_description
1 polymer ?
#
loop_
_entity_poly.entity_id
_entity_poly.type
_entity_poly.pdbx_seq_one_letter_code
_entity_poly.pdbx_strand_id
1 'polypeptide(L)'
;MANRGRPTQTKRQRERARLERSKMKDARRAEARARREAAPPRPTDHDPDIAGIVPGPQEMPDWQREFFEEEEKAKEAAELEEGKAE
;
A
#
# COMPACT_ATOMS: atom_id res chain seq x y z
N MET A 1 38.58 -27.13 29.79
CA MET A 1 38.40 -25.85 29.07
C MET A 1 38.26 -26.18 27.59
N ALA A 2 37.10 -25.94 26.97
CA ALA A 2 36.84 -26.35 25.59
C ALA A 2 37.63 -25.45 24.61
N ASN A 3 38.54 -26.05 23.84
CA ASN A 3 39.29 -25.39 22.78
C ASN A 3 38.32 -24.90 21.70
N ARG A 4 38.00 -23.61 21.70
CA ARG A 4 37.23 -22.97 20.63
C ARG A 4 38.11 -22.92 19.38
N GLY A 5 38.09 -23.99 18.59
CA GLY A 5 38.85 -24.12 17.36
C GLY A 5 38.59 -22.97 16.37
N ARG A 6 39.58 -22.70 15.51
CA ARG A 6 39.49 -21.66 14.48
C ARG A 6 38.20 -21.83 13.65
N PRO A 7 37.45 -20.74 13.40
CA PRO A 7 36.28 -20.77 12.52
C PRO A 7 36.60 -21.42 11.18
N THR A 8 35.74 -22.35 10.76
CA THR A 8 35.81 -22.99 9.44
C THR A 8 35.79 -21.93 8.33
N GLN A 9 36.35 -22.27 7.17
CA GLN A 9 36.35 -21.37 6.02
C GLN A 9 34.94 -20.92 5.62
N THR A 10 33.96 -21.83 5.72
CA THR A 10 32.55 -21.55 5.46
C THR A 10 31.97 -20.48 6.40
N LYS A 11 32.34 -20.52 7.69
CA LYS A 11 31.93 -19.49 8.65
C LYS A 11 32.53 -18.13 8.28
N ARG A 12 33.80 -18.07 7.90
CA ARG A 12 34.46 -16.82 7.47
C ARG A 12 33.83 -16.23 6.20
N GLN A 13 33.49 -17.07 5.22
CA GLN A 13 32.78 -16.63 4.01
C GLN A 13 31.40 -16.06 4.34
N ARG A 14 30.64 -16.73 5.23
CA ARG A 14 29.32 -16.24 5.66
C ARG A 14 29.40 -14.91 6.38
N GLU A 15 30.39 -14.70 7.25
CA GLU A 15 30.61 -13.40 7.90
C GLU A 15 30.97 -12.30 6.90
N ARG A 16 31.88 -12.58 5.95
CA ARG A 16 32.23 -11.63 4.88
C ARG A 16 31.01 -11.22 4.06
N ALA A 17 30.18 -12.20 3.65
CA ALA A 17 28.96 -11.92 2.90
C ALA A 17 27.93 -11.08 3.69
N ARG A 18 27.82 -11.28 5.02
CA ARG A 18 26.95 -10.43 5.85
C ARG A 18 27.48 -9.00 5.92
N LEU A 19 28.78 -8.82 6.11
CA LEU A 19 29.43 -7.51 6.16
C LEU A 19 29.34 -6.77 4.82
N GLU A 20 29.49 -7.47 3.69
CA GLU A 20 29.31 -6.88 2.37
C GLU A 20 27.86 -6.43 2.15
N ARG A 21 26.89 -7.26 2.52
CA ARG A 21 25.46 -6.89 2.43
C ARG A 21 25.11 -5.70 3.33
N SER A 22 25.67 -5.61 4.54
CA SER A 22 25.42 -4.45 5.41
C SER A 22 26.02 -3.19 4.79
N LYS A 23 27.28 -3.24 4.33
CA LYS A 23 27.94 -2.13 3.62
C LYS A 23 27.15 -1.66 2.41
N MET A 24 26.66 -2.58 1.57
CA MET A 24 25.83 -2.23 0.40
C MET A 24 24.51 -1.55 0.82
N LYS A 25 23.86 -2.03 1.87
CA LYS A 25 22.64 -1.38 2.40
C LYS A 25 22.94 0.02 2.93
N ASP A 26 24.05 0.19 3.64
CA ASP A 26 24.45 1.47 4.20
C ASP A 26 24.81 2.46 3.08
N ALA A 27 25.54 2.01 2.05
CA ALA A 27 25.80 2.81 0.85
C ALA A 27 24.50 3.25 0.16
N ARG A 28 23.55 2.32 -0.07
CA ARG A 28 22.24 2.65 -0.66
C ARG A 28 21.45 3.66 0.19
N ARG A 29 21.50 3.54 1.53
CA ARG A 29 20.84 4.51 2.42
C ARG A 29 21.51 5.88 2.35
N ALA A 30 22.83 5.93 2.29
CA ALA A 30 23.58 7.18 2.14
C ALA A 30 23.26 7.87 0.80
N GLU A 31 23.26 7.12 -0.30
CA GLU A 31 22.85 7.62 -1.63
C GLU A 31 21.41 8.15 -1.63
N ALA A 32 20.47 7.41 -1.02
CA ALA A 32 19.08 7.86 -0.92
C ALA A 32 18.92 9.13 -0.08
N ARG A 33 19.69 9.28 1.01
CA ARG A 33 19.72 10.51 1.81
C ARG A 33 20.28 11.68 1.01
N ALA A 34 21.43 11.49 0.36
CA ALA A 34 22.04 12.52 -0.49
C ALA A 34 21.11 12.94 -1.63
N ARG A 35 20.42 11.99 -2.28
CA ARG A 35 19.41 12.28 -3.32
C ARG A 35 18.23 13.08 -2.76
N ARG A 36 17.77 12.77 -1.55
CA ARG A 36 16.68 13.50 -0.89
C ARG A 36 17.09 14.91 -0.51
N GLU A 37 18.32 15.11 -0.03
CA GLU A 37 18.87 16.44 0.31
C GLU A 37 19.14 17.30 -0.93
N ALA A 38 19.57 16.69 -2.03
CA ALA A 38 19.79 17.38 -3.31
C ALA A 38 18.49 17.62 -4.10
N ALA A 39 17.38 16.99 -3.73
CA ALA A 39 16.11 17.18 -4.42
C ALA A 39 15.57 18.59 -4.14
N PRO A 40 15.03 19.29 -5.16
CA PRO A 40 14.38 20.56 -4.95
C PRO A 40 13.16 20.41 -4.02
N PRO A 41 12.78 21.46 -3.27
CA PRO A 41 11.56 21.44 -2.49
C PRO A 41 10.37 21.15 -3.40
N ARG A 42 9.41 20.35 -2.90
CA ARG A 42 8.19 20.05 -3.66
C ARG A 42 7.44 21.36 -3.92
N PRO A 43 6.88 21.57 -5.12
CA PRO A 43 6.18 22.80 -5.47
C PRO A 43 4.88 22.98 -4.68
N THR A 44 4.30 21.88 -4.19
CA THR A 44 3.05 21.84 -3.43
C THR A 44 3.22 21.04 -2.15
N ASP A 45 2.43 21.38 -1.13
CA ASP A 45 2.39 20.66 0.16
C ASP A 45 1.68 19.29 0.06
N HIS A 46 0.96 19.07 -1.04
CA HIS A 46 0.25 17.84 -1.33
C HIS A 46 0.80 17.15 -2.57
N ASP A 47 0.69 15.83 -2.61
CA ASP A 47 1.04 15.04 -3.79
C ASP A 47 -0.07 15.15 -4.84
N PRO A 48 0.24 15.58 -6.09
CA PRO A 48 -0.76 15.69 -7.15
C PRO A 48 -1.53 14.39 -7.40
N ASP A 49 -0.88 13.23 -7.22
CA ASP A 49 -1.49 11.92 -7.46
C ASP A 49 -2.49 11.52 -6.37
N ILE A 50 -2.34 12.08 -5.16
CA ILE A 50 -3.21 11.80 -4.00
C ILE A 50 -4.26 12.89 -3.81
N ALA A 51 -4.07 14.07 -4.40
CA ALA A 51 -5.00 15.18 -4.30
C ALA A 51 -6.39 14.75 -4.81
N GLY A 52 -7.40 14.86 -3.96
CA GLY A 52 -8.79 14.52 -4.28
C GLY A 52 -9.20 13.08 -3.95
N ILE A 53 -8.28 12.21 -3.50
CA ILE A 53 -8.65 10.87 -3.02
C ILE A 53 -9.18 10.98 -1.59
N VAL A 54 -10.44 10.58 -1.40
CA VAL A 54 -11.06 10.52 -0.08
C VAL A 54 -10.76 9.16 0.56
N PRO A 55 -10.19 9.12 1.78
CA PRO A 55 -9.98 7.86 2.48
C PRO A 55 -11.31 7.24 2.90
N GLY A 56 -11.49 5.96 2.61
CA GLY A 56 -12.70 5.21 2.97
C GLY A 56 -13.17 4.32 1.82
N PRO A 57 -14.33 3.67 1.98
CA PRO A 57 -15.01 3.02 0.86
C PRO A 57 -15.30 4.06 -0.23
N GLN A 58 -15.01 3.72 -1.48
CA GLN A 58 -15.36 4.56 -2.62
C GLN A 58 -16.88 4.69 -2.68
N GLU A 59 -17.38 5.91 -2.79
CA GLU A 59 -18.79 6.17 -3.00
C GLU A 59 -19.29 5.53 -4.29
N MET A 60 -20.52 5.01 -4.26
CA MET A 60 -21.12 4.40 -5.43
C MET A 60 -21.30 5.45 -6.54
N PRO A 61 -20.91 5.14 -7.79
CA PRO A 61 -21.19 5.99 -8.93
C PRO A 61 -22.69 6.27 -9.10
N ASP A 62 -23.05 7.41 -9.68
CA ASP A 62 -24.46 7.81 -9.87
C ASP A 62 -25.27 6.74 -10.62
N TRP A 63 -24.71 6.17 -11.69
CA TRP A 63 -25.36 5.11 -12.47
C TRP A 63 -25.69 3.85 -11.65
N GLN A 64 -24.87 3.54 -10.64
CA GLN A 64 -25.08 2.37 -9.79
C GLN A 64 -26.15 2.66 -8.74
N ARG A 65 -26.20 3.91 -8.23
CA ARG A 65 -27.27 4.35 -7.32
C ARG A 65 -28.63 4.35 -8.01
N GLU A 66 -28.72 4.92 -9.21
CA GLU A 66 -29.94 4.94 -10.02
C GLU A 66 -30.48 3.52 -10.26
N PHE A 67 -29.62 2.58 -10.62
CA PHE A 67 -29.99 1.18 -10.82
C PHE A 67 -30.63 0.54 -9.57
N PHE A 68 -30.03 0.73 -8.40
CA PHE A 68 -30.58 0.18 -7.16
C PHE A 68 -31.87 0.87 -6.73
N GLU A 69 -32.01 2.17 -6.94
CA GLU A 69 -33.24 2.90 -6.66
C GLU A 69 -34.40 2.44 -7.56
N GLU A 70 -34.15 2.16 -8.84
CA GLU A 70 -35.15 1.59 -9.74
C GLU A 70 -35.58 0.18 -9.31
N GLU A 71 -34.62 -0.65 -8.89
CA GLU A 71 -34.89 -2.01 -8.41
C GLU A 71 -35.70 -2.00 -7.11
N GLU A 72 -35.41 -1.09 -6.18
CA GLU A 72 -36.20 -0.90 -4.96
C GLU A 72 -37.62 -0.44 -5.27
N LYS A 73 -37.80 0.55 -6.16
CA LYS A 73 -39.12 1.00 -6.59
C LYS A 73 -39.91 -0.12 -7.27
N ALA A 74 -39.25 -0.95 -8.08
CA ALA A 74 -39.89 -2.10 -8.73
C ALA A 74 -40.34 -3.15 -7.69
N LYS A 75 -39.54 -3.40 -6.65
CA LYS A 75 -39.89 -4.29 -5.54
C LYS A 75 -41.06 -3.75 -4.72
N GLU A 76 -41.03 -2.46 -4.37
CA GLU A 76 -42.11 -1.80 -3.63
C GLU A 76 -43.43 -1.84 -4.43
N ALA A 77 -43.36 -1.58 -5.75
CA ALA A 77 -44.53 -1.68 -6.62
C ALA A 77 -45.09 -3.12 -6.69
N ALA A 78 -44.22 -4.13 -6.74
CA ALA A 78 -44.62 -5.54 -6.71
C ALA A 78 -45.27 -5.92 -5.36
N GLU A 79 -44.70 -5.49 -4.24
CA GLU A 79 -45.26 -5.73 -2.90
C GLU A 79 -46.63 -5.07 -2.72
N LEU A 80 -46.81 -3.85 -3.25
CA LEU A 80 -48.11 -3.15 -3.24
C LEU A 80 -49.16 -3.81 -4.15
N GLU A 81 -48.76 -4.41 -5.26
CA GLU A 81 -49.65 -5.20 -6.12
C GLU A 81 -50.08 -6.50 -5.42
N GLU A 82 -49.14 -7.22 -4.79
CA GLU A 82 -49.42 -8.44 -4.05
C GLU A 82 -50.35 -8.17 -2.85
N GLY A 83 -50.11 -7.10 -2.09
CA GLY A 83 -50.95 -6.72 -0.94
C GLY A 83 -52.33 -6.18 -1.32
N LYS A 84 -52.59 -5.80 -2.58
CA LYS A 84 -53.92 -5.43 -3.08
C LYS A 84 -54.71 -6.63 -3.61
N ALA A 85 -54.06 -7.75 -3.87
CA ALA A 85 -54.66 -8.96 -4.41
C ALA A 85 -55.21 -9.91 -3.32
N GLU A 86 -54.95 -9.61 -2.04
CA GLU A 86 -55.45 -10.32 -0.85
C GLU A 86 -56.69 -9.63 -0.24
#